data_AF-A0A4R4IPR1-F1
#
_entry.id   AF-A0A4R4IPR1-F1
#
_cell.length_a   1.000
_cell.length_b   1.000
_cell.length_c   1.000
_cell.angle_alpha   90.00
_cell.angle_beta   90.00
_cell.angle_gamma   90.00
#
_symmetry.space_group_name_H-M   'P 1'
#
loop_
_entity.id
_entity.type
_entity.pdbx_description
1 polymer ?
#
loop_
_entity_poly.entity_id
_entity_poly.type
_entity_poly.pdbx_seq_one_letter_code
_entity_poly.pdbx_strand_id
1 'polypeptide(L)'
;MSVELNEVSASALDLLKEKLHEWRDSSSPAWHSAWPVFERLIERHDEMTSVYRELAALNITGPRLWVLLEQLVFAGSFGTEEQHTGLRADYQELTVLNEDISVISSQLAAI
;
A
#
# COMPACT_ATOMS: atom_id res chain seq x y z
N MET A 1 0.34 20.82 -9.98
CA MET A 1 -0.04 19.92 -8.87
C MET A 1 -0.25 18.48 -9.33
N SER A 2 -1.11 18.20 -10.32
CA SER A 2 -1.33 16.83 -10.83
C SER A 2 -0.13 16.20 -11.54
N VAL A 3 0.70 17.00 -12.23
CA VAL A 3 1.91 16.51 -12.92
C VAL A 3 3.01 16.10 -11.93
N GLU A 4 3.29 16.92 -10.92
CA GLU A 4 4.28 16.60 -9.86
C GLU A 4 3.88 15.35 -9.05
N LEU A 5 2.59 15.21 -8.71
CA LEU A 5 2.09 14.02 -8.02
C LEU A 5 2.27 12.74 -8.85
N ASN A 6 2.06 12.85 -10.17
CA ASN A 6 2.27 11.73 -11.07
C ASN A 6 3.75 11.34 -11.15
N GLU A 7 4.66 12.31 -11.23
CA GLU A 7 6.11 12.06 -11.25
C GLU A 7 6.62 11.46 -9.94
N VAL A 8 6.17 11.97 -8.79
CA VAL A 8 6.52 11.40 -7.47
C VAL A 8 5.96 9.98 -7.32
N SER A 9 4.72 9.74 -7.77
CA SER A 9 4.13 8.40 -7.73
C SER A 9 4.85 7.41 -8.64
N ALA A 10 5.27 7.83 -9.84
CA ALA A 10 6.04 6.99 -10.76
C ALA A 10 7.43 6.69 -10.20
N SER A 11 8.10 7.68 -9.62
CA SER A 11 9.40 7.48 -8.96
C SER A 11 9.30 6.56 -7.74
N ALA A 12 8.25 6.69 -6.94
CA ALA A 12 7.97 5.79 -5.81
C ALA A 12 7.71 4.35 -6.27
N LEU A 13 6.96 4.20 -7.37
CA LEU A 13 6.64 2.93 -8.01
C LEU A 13 7.92 2.23 -8.51
N ASP A 14 8.81 2.94 -9.19
CA ASP A 14 10.10 2.42 -9.66
C ASP A 14 11.01 2.00 -8.49
N LEU A 15 11.11 2.84 -7.46
CA LEU A 15 11.89 2.55 -6.24
C LEU A 15 11.40 1.27 -5.55
N LEU A 16 10.08 1.03 -5.55
CA LEU A 16 9.49 -0.16 -4.96
C LEU A 16 9.67 -1.40 -5.82
N LYS A 17 9.57 -1.28 -7.15
CA LYS A 17 9.91 -2.37 -8.07
C LYS A 17 11.34 -2.82 -7.82
N GLU A 18 12.29 -1.88 -7.82
CA GLU A 18 13.70 -2.17 -7.55
C GLU A 18 13.87 -2.87 -6.20
N LYS A 19 13.22 -2.37 -5.14
CA LYS A 19 13.36 -2.94 -3.79
C LYS A 19 12.76 -4.34 -3.66
N LEU A 20 11.60 -4.59 -4.27
CA LEU A 20 10.97 -5.91 -4.27
C LEU A 20 11.82 -6.94 -5.02
N HIS A 21 12.42 -6.53 -6.15
CA HIS A 21 13.37 -7.36 -6.88
C HIS A 21 14.65 -7.62 -6.07
N GLU A 22 15.20 -6.59 -5.41
CA GLU A 22 16.35 -6.75 -4.51
C GLU A 22 16.08 -7.77 -3.40
N TRP A 23 14.91 -7.69 -2.75
CA TRP A 23 14.52 -8.64 -1.70
C TRP A 23 14.30 -10.06 -2.24
N ARG A 24 13.61 -10.18 -3.38
CA ARG A 24 13.35 -11.44 -4.08
C ARG A 24 14.66 -12.13 -4.50
N ASP A 25 15.64 -11.38 -4.99
CA ASP A 25 16.89 -11.93 -5.49
C ASP A 25 17.99 -12.01 -4.41
N SER A 26 17.71 -11.52 -3.19
CA SER A 26 18.66 -11.57 -2.08
C SER A 26 18.91 -13.01 -1.62
N SER A 27 20.13 -13.29 -1.18
CA SER A 27 20.51 -14.57 -0.58
C SER A 27 20.09 -14.71 0.89
N SER A 28 19.20 -13.86 1.38
CA SER A 28 18.78 -13.85 2.78
C SER A 28 17.74 -14.95 3.03
N PRO A 29 18.05 -15.95 3.90
CA PRO A 29 17.11 -17.03 4.18
C PRO A 29 15.80 -16.55 4.81
N ALA A 30 15.82 -15.39 5.49
CA ALA A 30 14.64 -14.79 6.11
C ALA A 30 13.58 -14.38 5.09
N TRP A 31 13.97 -14.09 3.86
CA TRP A 31 13.08 -13.65 2.79
C TRP A 31 12.47 -14.80 1.99
N HIS A 32 13.03 -16.01 2.12
CA HIS A 32 12.57 -17.15 1.34
C HIS A 32 11.11 -17.53 1.64
N SER A 33 10.66 -17.38 2.89
CA SER A 33 9.27 -17.64 3.26
C SER A 33 8.29 -16.57 2.75
N ALA A 34 8.79 -15.38 2.41
CA ALA A 34 8.02 -14.26 1.89
C ALA A 34 8.02 -14.19 0.35
N TRP A 35 8.75 -15.07 -0.34
CA TRP A 35 8.83 -15.11 -1.81
C TRP A 35 7.47 -15.04 -2.51
N PRO A 36 6.47 -15.85 -2.12
CA PRO A 36 5.16 -15.82 -2.78
C PRO A 36 4.43 -14.48 -2.65
N VAL A 37 4.79 -13.65 -1.65
CA VAL A 37 4.24 -12.31 -1.47
C VAL A 37 4.99 -11.32 -2.36
N PHE A 38 6.32 -11.42 -2.45
CA PHE A 38 7.11 -10.61 -3.38
C PHE A 38 6.69 -10.82 -4.82
N GLU A 39 6.56 -12.08 -5.25
CA GLU A 39 6.15 -12.40 -6.63
C GLU A 39 4.78 -11.83 -6.96
N ARG A 40 3.80 -11.99 -6.05
CA ARG A 40 2.47 -11.36 -6.22
C ARG A 40 2.51 -9.85 -6.29
N LEU A 41 3.32 -9.19 -5.44
CA LEU A 41 3.45 -7.74 -5.45
C LEU A 41 4.17 -7.22 -6.70
N ILE A 42 5.10 -7.99 -7.26
CA ILE A 42 5.78 -7.68 -8.52
C ILE A 42 4.81 -7.86 -9.69
N GLU A 43 4.08 -8.98 -9.76
CA GLU A 43 3.12 -9.27 -10.84
C GLU A 43 1.96 -8.26 -10.88
N ARG A 44 1.45 -7.87 -9.71
CA ARG A 44 0.29 -6.98 -9.57
C ARG A 44 0.69 -5.53 -9.31
N HIS A 45 1.95 -5.19 -9.56
CA HIS A 45 2.50 -3.89 -9.17
C HIS A 45 1.74 -2.72 -9.81
N ASP A 46 1.32 -2.87 -11.07
CA ASP A 46 0.60 -1.81 -11.77
C ASP A 46 -0.82 -1.59 -11.19
N GLU A 47 -1.41 -2.60 -10.53
CA GLU A 47 -2.68 -2.44 -9.80
C GLU A 47 -2.53 -1.53 -8.58
N MET A 48 -1.31 -1.42 -8.03
CA MET A 48 -1.00 -0.59 -6.85
C MET A 48 -0.78 0.88 -7.21
N THR A 49 -0.81 1.26 -8.50
CA THR A 49 -0.56 2.63 -8.96
C THR A 49 -1.45 3.67 -8.29
N SER A 50 -2.74 3.38 -8.08
CA SER A 50 -3.66 4.30 -7.38
C SER A 50 -3.27 4.49 -5.92
N VAL A 51 -2.96 3.40 -5.23
CA VAL A 51 -2.49 3.41 -3.84
C VAL A 51 -1.22 4.23 -3.70
N TYR A 52 -0.27 4.10 -4.64
CA TYR A 52 0.96 4.90 -4.60
C TYR A 52 0.73 6.38 -4.86
N ARG A 53 -0.24 6.74 -5.71
CA ARG A 53 -0.64 8.14 -5.90
C ARG A 53 -1.22 8.73 -4.61
N GLU A 54 -2.03 7.94 -3.89
CA GLU A 54 -2.58 8.35 -2.59
C GLU A 54 -1.48 8.50 -1.54
N LEU A 55 -0.57 7.54 -1.43
CA LEU A 55 0.58 7.61 -0.51
C LEU A 55 1.49 8.80 -0.83
N ALA A 56 1.74 9.09 -2.11
CA ALA A 56 2.49 10.27 -2.53
C ALA A 56 1.78 11.58 -2.14
N ALA A 57 0.45 11.66 -2.30
CA ALA A 57 -0.35 12.80 -1.84
C ALA A 57 -0.27 13.01 -0.31
N LEU A 58 -0.06 11.93 0.45
CA LEU A 58 0.17 11.95 1.89
C LEU A 58 1.64 12.19 2.29
N ASN A 59 2.54 12.48 1.33
CA ASN A 59 3.98 12.60 1.54
C ASN A 59 4.62 11.35 2.20
N ILE A 60 4.09 10.16 1.90
CA ILE A 60 4.65 8.88 2.31
C ILE A 60 5.55 8.39 1.16
N THR A 61 6.83 8.76 1.22
CA THR A 61 7.84 8.45 0.19
C THR A 61 9.13 7.93 0.81
N GLY A 62 10.05 7.42 -0.02
CA GLY A 62 11.39 6.98 0.39
C GLY A 62 11.37 5.98 1.55
N PRO A 63 12.07 6.24 2.67
CA PRO A 63 12.11 5.30 3.80
C PRO A 63 10.75 4.96 4.43
N ARG A 64 9.81 5.91 4.48
CA ARG A 64 8.48 5.66 5.05
C ARG A 64 7.69 4.69 4.19
N LEU A 65 7.85 4.80 2.87
CA LEU A 65 7.26 3.89 1.91
C LEU A 65 7.86 2.48 2.03
N TRP A 66 9.16 2.37 2.31
CA TRP A 66 9.81 1.08 2.56
C TRP A 66 9.30 0.38 3.82
N VAL A 67 9.17 1.10 4.93
CA VAL A 67 8.63 0.54 6.19
C VAL A 67 7.20 0.04 5.97
N LEU A 68 6.38 0.79 5.24
CA LEU A 68 5.03 0.39 4.92
C LEU A 68 5.01 -0.87 4.04
N LEU A 69 5.87 -0.96 3.02
CA LEU A 69 6.00 -2.15 2.20
C LEU A 69 6.44 -3.38 3.01
N GLU A 70 7.42 -3.21 3.89
CA GLU A 70 7.90 -4.28 4.76
C GLU A 70 6.79 -4.80 5.69
N GLN A 71 5.98 -3.91 6.26
CA GLN A 71 4.81 -4.29 7.05
C GLN A 71 3.77 -5.06 6.23
N LEU A 72 3.51 -4.65 4.98
CA LEU A 72 2.60 -5.36 4.08
C LEU A 72 3.11 -6.77 3.75
N VAL A 73 4.41 -6.91 3.53
CA VAL A 73 5.06 -8.20 3.28
C VAL A 73 4.95 -9.09 4.52
N PHE A 74 5.24 -8.56 5.71
CA PHE A 74 5.13 -9.32 6.96
C PHE A 74 3.69 -9.74 7.24
N ALA A 75 2.73 -8.84 7.09
CA ALA A 75 1.32 -9.16 7.23
C ALA A 75 0.89 -10.24 6.22
N GLY A 76 1.29 -10.12 4.95
CA GLY A 76 0.96 -11.09 3.92
C GLY A 76 1.64 -12.46 4.07
N SER A 77 2.80 -12.52 4.71
CA SER A 77 3.61 -13.73 4.86
C SER A 77 3.34 -14.48 6.17
N PHE A 78 2.98 -13.76 7.22
CA PHE A 78 2.86 -14.30 8.58
C PHE A 78 1.52 -14.04 9.26
N GLY A 79 0.61 -13.31 8.60
CA GLY A 79 -0.73 -13.11 9.13
C GLY A 79 -1.56 -14.39 9.09
N THR A 80 -2.41 -14.56 10.11
CA THR A 80 -3.37 -15.68 10.15
C THR A 80 -4.64 -15.33 9.37
N GLU A 81 -5.41 -16.34 8.95
CA GLU A 81 -6.68 -16.11 8.26
C GLU A 81 -7.64 -15.26 9.11
N GLU A 82 -7.65 -15.44 10.43
CA GLU A 82 -8.42 -14.59 11.34
C GLU A 82 -7.94 -13.13 11.32
N GLN A 83 -6.62 -12.90 11.35
CA GLN A 83 -6.05 -11.55 11.31
C GLN A 83 -6.34 -10.85 9.98
N HIS A 84 -6.27 -11.58 8.86
CA HIS A 84 -6.60 -11.04 7.55
C HIS A 84 -8.09 -10.72 7.42
N THR A 85 -8.95 -11.54 8.02
CA THR A 85 -10.41 -11.32 8.04
C THR A 85 -10.75 -10.09 8.88
N GLY A 86 -10.13 -9.94 10.06
CA GLY A 86 -10.27 -8.75 10.90
C GLY A 86 -9.84 -7.48 10.17
N LEU A 87 -8.65 -7.48 9.55
CA LEU A 87 -8.14 -6.32 8.82
C LEU A 87 -9.05 -5.90 7.66
N ARG A 88 -9.68 -6.86 6.96
CA ARG A 88 -10.65 -6.55 5.91
C ARG A 88 -11.94 -5.95 6.47
N ALA A 89 -12.42 -6.46 7.61
CA ALA A 89 -13.60 -5.92 8.27
C ALA A 89 -13.35 -4.47 8.74
N ASP A 90 -12.22 -4.23 9.39
CA ASP A 90 -11.81 -2.89 9.85
C ASP A 90 -11.71 -1.91 8.67
N TYR A 91 -11.11 -2.34 7.55
CA TYR A 91 -11.01 -1.52 6.34
C TYR A 91 -12.39 -1.18 5.74
N GLN A 92 -13.31 -2.15 5.71
CA GLN A 92 -14.68 -1.91 5.25
C GLN A 92 -15.41 -0.91 6.15
N GLU A 93 -15.29 -1.05 7.47
CA GLU A 93 -15.90 -0.13 8.43
C GLU A 93 -15.35 1.30 8.26
N LEU A 94 -14.02 1.45 8.13
CA LEU A 94 -13.40 2.76 7.90
C LEU A 94 -13.82 3.38 6.57
N THR A 95 -13.99 2.56 5.53
CA THR A 95 -14.45 3.03 4.21
C THR A 95 -15.87 3.59 4.31
N VAL A 96 -16.79 2.84 4.94
CA VAL A 96 -18.16 3.28 5.17
C VAL A 96 -18.20 4.56 6.00
N LEU A 97 -17.43 4.61 7.09
CA LEU A 97 -17.36 5.80 7.95
C LEU A 97 -16.87 7.04 7.18
N ASN A 98 -15.89 6.88 6.29
CA ASN A 98 -15.36 7.98 5.49
C ASN A 98 -16.38 8.48 4.44
N GLU A 99 -17.17 7.57 3.86
CA GLU A 99 -18.29 7.92 2.98
C GLU A 99 -19.38 8.69 3.74
N ASP A 100 -19.78 8.19 4.92
CA ASP A 100 -20.78 8.84 5.77
C ASP A 100 -20.34 10.24 6.21
N ILE A 101 -19.09 10.41 6.63
CA ILE A 101 -18.52 11.71 6.98
C ILE A 101 -18.57 12.67 5.78
N SER A 102 -18.22 12.18 4.58
CA SER A 102 -18.25 12.99 3.36
C SER A 102 -19.67 13.45 3.00
N VAL A 103 -20.66 12.57 3.16
CA VAL A 103 -22.08 12.89 2.94
C VAL A 103 -22.56 13.93 3.96
N ILE A 104 -22.32 13.70 5.25
CA ILE A 104 -22.73 14.61 6.32
C ILE A 104 -22.06 15.99 6.17
N SER A 105 -20.75 16.02 5.87
CA SER A 105 -20.02 17.27 5.62
C SER A 105 -20.60 18.06 4.45
N SER A 106 -20.97 17.38 3.36
CA SER A 106 -21.61 18.02 2.20
C SER A 106 -22.98 18.60 2.54
N GLN A 107 -23.77 17.90 3.38
CA GLN A 107 -25.06 18.40 3.86
C GLN A 107 -24.90 19.63 4.75
N LEU A 108 -23.93 19.63 5.67
CA LEU A 108 -23.63 20.78 6.53
C LEU A 108 -23.15 22.01 5.75
N ALA A 109 -22.36 21.81 4.69
CA ALA A 109 -21.88 22.91 3.85
C ALA A 109 -22.96 23.54 2.96
N ALA A 110 -24.11 22.87 2.80
CA ALA A 110 -25.25 23.35 2.03
C ALA A 110 -26.26 24.17 2.86
N ILE A 111 -25.96 24.41 4.15
CA ILE A 111 -26.74 25.22 5.10
C ILE A 111 -26.05 26.57 5.29
#